data_AF-A0A6L6UG38-F1
#
_entry.id   AF-A0A6L6UG38-F1
#
_cell.length_a   1.000
_cell.length_b   1.000
_cell.length_c   1.000
_cell.angle_alpha   90.00
_cell.angle_beta   90.00
_cell.angle_gamma   90.00
#
_symmetry.space_group_name_H-M   'P 1'
#
loop_
_entity.id
_entity.type
_entity.pdbx_description
1 polymer ?
#
loop_
_entity_poly.entity_id
_entity_poly.type
_entity_poly.pdbx_seq_one_letter_code
_entity_poly.pdbx_strand_id
1 'polypeptide(L)'
;KKAKYRALIKAKENDKGFTSLTTITKCFNLKRDAYYKYKNRAEKRLKMEQQVIKIVQQKRKSLPREGVRKLKKSLHKEFTNANLKIGRNTLFNILRKHNMLTLRKKPTFKTTNSMHRFYKYKNIIKDLKVNKPNQVWVSDITYIRTVKGFCYLAIITDLYSRKIVGYDISNSLELSGCVRALNKALYQAKN
;
A
#
# COMPACT_ATOMS: atom_id res chain seq x y z
N LYS A 1 14.98 0.49 -30.03
CA LYS A 1 16.30 -0.19 -30.19
C LYS A 1 16.55 -1.32 -29.18
N LYS A 2 16.54 -1.12 -27.84
CA LYS A 2 16.77 -2.21 -26.84
C LYS A 2 15.80 -3.40 -26.96
N ALA A 3 14.53 -3.15 -27.30
CA ALA A 3 13.53 -4.21 -27.47
C ALA A 3 13.90 -5.20 -28.60
N LYS A 4 14.36 -4.70 -29.75
CA LYS A 4 14.82 -5.54 -30.89
C LYS A 4 15.96 -6.49 -30.47
N TYR A 5 16.94 -6.00 -29.71
CA TYR A 5 18.05 -6.85 -29.23
C TYR A 5 17.59 -7.91 -28.21
N ARG A 6 16.63 -7.59 -27.35
CA ARG A 6 16.04 -8.57 -26.42
C ARG A 6 15.25 -9.65 -27.18
N ALA A 7 14.45 -9.24 -28.16
CA ALA A 7 13.70 -10.16 -29.01
C ALA A 7 14.63 -11.09 -29.78
N LEU A 8 15.74 -10.56 -30.33
CA LEU A 8 16.73 -11.37 -31.03
C LEU A 8 17.43 -12.40 -30.12
N ILE A 9 17.80 -12.02 -28.88
CA ILE A 9 18.36 -12.98 -27.92
C ILE A 9 17.35 -14.09 -27.63
N LYS A 10 16.10 -13.73 -27.33
CA LYS A 10 15.04 -14.68 -27.05
C LYS A 10 14.77 -15.62 -28.23
N ALA A 11 14.78 -15.08 -29.45
CA ALA A 11 14.64 -15.86 -30.67
C ALA A 11 15.80 -16.86 -30.82
N LYS A 12 17.04 -16.45 -30.56
CA LYS A 12 18.19 -17.37 -30.64
C LYS A 12 18.20 -18.43 -29.54
N GLU A 13 17.73 -18.10 -28.33
CA GLU A 13 17.57 -19.06 -27.23
C GLU A 13 16.48 -20.10 -27.54
N ASN A 14 15.38 -19.68 -28.17
CA ASN A 14 14.27 -20.56 -28.55
C ASN A 14 14.57 -21.44 -29.77
N ASP A 15 15.47 -21.01 -30.65
CA ASP A 15 15.79 -21.65 -31.92
C ASP A 15 16.49 -23.02 -31.78
N LYS A 16 16.96 -23.42 -30.57
CA LYS A 16 17.58 -24.73 -30.27
C LYS A 16 18.66 -25.24 -31.26
N GLY A 17 19.22 -24.36 -32.10
CA GLY A 17 20.27 -24.70 -33.07
C GLY A 17 19.79 -24.88 -34.52
N PHE A 18 18.49 -24.75 -34.81
CA PHE A 18 17.96 -24.96 -36.16
C PHE A 18 18.38 -23.88 -37.16
N THR A 19 18.58 -22.63 -36.74
CA THR A 19 18.96 -21.53 -37.64
C THR A 19 20.29 -20.87 -37.28
N SER A 20 21.03 -20.49 -38.32
CA SER A 20 22.29 -19.78 -38.17
C SER A 20 22.06 -18.40 -37.54
N LEU A 21 22.99 -17.95 -36.68
CA LEU A 21 22.92 -16.63 -36.06
C LEU A 21 22.81 -15.52 -37.13
N THR A 22 23.48 -15.71 -38.27
CA THR A 22 23.40 -14.81 -39.44
C THR A 22 21.98 -14.68 -39.97
N THR A 23 21.25 -15.78 -40.13
CA THR A 23 19.85 -15.76 -40.58
C THR A 23 18.96 -14.98 -39.62
N ILE A 24 19.05 -15.28 -38.31
CA ILE A 24 18.27 -14.57 -37.29
C ILE A 24 18.60 -13.07 -37.29
N THR A 25 19.89 -12.71 -37.33
CA THR A 25 20.30 -11.30 -37.34
C THR A 25 19.80 -10.55 -38.57
N LYS A 26 19.75 -11.20 -39.74
CA LYS A 26 19.15 -10.65 -40.97
C LYS A 26 17.65 -10.40 -40.79
N CYS A 27 16.89 -11.35 -40.24
CA CYS A 27 15.44 -11.18 -39.99
C CYS A 27 15.11 -9.96 -39.11
N PHE A 28 15.96 -9.66 -38.12
CA PHE A 28 15.77 -8.49 -37.24
C PHE A 28 16.43 -7.20 -37.76
N ASN A 29 17.07 -7.25 -38.92
CA ASN A 29 17.86 -6.17 -39.53
C ASN A 29 18.95 -5.63 -38.58
N LEU A 30 19.75 -6.54 -38.00
CA LEU A 30 20.83 -6.25 -37.05
C LEU A 30 22.15 -6.88 -37.51
N LYS A 31 23.28 -6.27 -37.11
CA LYS A 31 24.62 -6.86 -37.35
C LYS A 31 24.94 -7.94 -36.33
N ARG A 32 25.68 -8.98 -36.74
CA ARG A 32 26.14 -10.08 -35.87
C ARG A 32 26.98 -9.59 -34.68
N ASP A 33 27.88 -8.64 -34.89
CA ASP A 33 28.69 -8.05 -33.81
C ASP A 33 27.83 -7.33 -32.77
N ALA A 34 26.73 -6.71 -33.22
CA ALA A 34 25.82 -6.01 -32.32
C ALA A 34 25.13 -7.00 -31.36
N TYR A 35 24.87 -8.24 -31.79
CA TYR A 35 24.40 -9.32 -30.92
C TYR A 35 25.41 -9.64 -29.83
N TYR A 36 26.66 -9.99 -30.17
CA TYR A 36 27.67 -10.35 -29.16
C TYR A 36 27.96 -9.20 -28.19
N LYS A 37 28.08 -7.97 -28.71
CA LYS A 37 28.24 -6.77 -27.87
C LYS A 37 27.07 -6.60 -26.91
N TYR A 38 25.84 -6.87 -27.35
CA TYR A 38 24.66 -6.75 -26.48
C TYR A 38 24.56 -7.91 -25.47
N LYS A 39 24.85 -9.15 -25.89
CA LYS A 39 24.89 -10.35 -25.04
C LYS A 39 25.89 -10.18 -23.89
N ASN A 40 27.13 -9.82 -24.19
CA ASN A 40 28.16 -9.57 -23.17
C ASN A 40 27.74 -8.46 -22.18
N ARG A 41 27.13 -7.37 -22.68
CA ARG A 41 26.57 -6.31 -21.82
C ARG A 41 25.42 -6.81 -20.94
N ALA A 42 24.60 -7.73 -21.42
CA ALA A 42 23.49 -8.31 -20.66
C ALA A 42 24.01 -9.25 -19.55
N GLU A 43 24.97 -10.11 -19.87
CA GLU A 43 25.63 -11.02 -18.91
C GLU A 43 26.34 -10.23 -17.80
N LYS A 44 27.09 -9.19 -18.14
CA LYS A 44 27.72 -8.30 -17.15
C LYS A 44 26.70 -7.64 -16.22
N ARG A 45 25.56 -7.18 -16.75
CA ARG A 45 24.49 -6.63 -15.92
C ARG A 45 23.87 -7.69 -15.02
N LEU A 46 23.62 -8.89 -15.52
CA LEU A 46 23.04 -9.98 -14.73
C LEU A 46 23.96 -10.35 -13.56
N LYS A 47 25.28 -10.48 -13.81
CA LYS A 47 26.27 -10.76 -12.77
C LYS A 47 26.30 -9.67 -11.69
N MET A 48 26.28 -8.40 -12.11
CA MET A 48 26.17 -7.26 -11.19
C MET A 48 24.86 -7.31 -10.38
N GLU A 49 23.71 -7.52 -11.03
CA GLU A 49 22.40 -7.61 -10.36
C GLU A 49 22.39 -8.70 -9.30
N GLN A 50 22.92 -9.89 -9.60
CA GLN A 50 23.03 -11.00 -8.65
C GLN A 50 23.88 -10.65 -7.42
N GLN A 51 25.02 -9.99 -7.62
CA GLN A 51 25.86 -9.53 -6.51
C GLN A 51 25.13 -8.52 -5.62
N VAL A 52 24.40 -7.56 -6.22
CA VAL A 52 23.60 -6.58 -5.48
C VAL A 52 22.52 -7.25 -4.65
N ILE A 53 21.81 -8.20 -5.25
CA ILE A 53 20.74 -8.94 -4.57
C ILE A 53 21.31 -9.69 -3.36
N LYS A 54 22.46 -10.34 -3.50
CA LYS A 54 23.13 -11.07 -2.41
C LYS A 54 23.48 -10.14 -1.24
N ILE A 55 24.09 -8.98 -1.52
CA ILE A 55 24.44 -7.99 -0.49
C ILE A 55 23.17 -7.47 0.21
N VAL A 56 22.14 -7.12 -0.56
CA VAL A 56 20.89 -6.59 0.00
C VAL A 56 20.15 -7.64 0.82
N GLN A 57 20.12 -8.90 0.38
CA GLN A 57 19.52 -10.00 1.14
C GLN A 57 20.23 -10.19 2.48
N GLN A 58 21.57 -10.17 2.49
CA GLN A 58 22.33 -10.29 3.73
C GLN A 58 22.03 -9.14 4.70
N LYS A 59 21.94 -7.89 4.20
CA LYS A 59 21.58 -6.73 5.04
C LYS A 59 20.17 -6.83 5.60
N ARG A 60 19.23 -7.37 4.82
CA ARG A 60 17.83 -7.52 5.23
C ARG A 60 17.58 -8.67 6.20
N LYS A 61 18.56 -9.53 6.46
CA LYS A 61 18.48 -10.46 7.59
C LYS A 61 18.46 -9.70 8.92
N SER A 62 19.27 -8.65 9.05
CA SER A 62 19.27 -7.80 10.26
C SER A 62 18.25 -6.66 10.20
N LEU A 63 18.07 -6.03 9.03
CA LEU A 63 17.11 -4.91 8.84
C LEU A 63 16.11 -5.20 7.71
N PRO A 64 15.08 -6.03 7.93
CA PRO A 64 14.17 -6.50 6.87
C PRO A 64 13.41 -5.39 6.14
N ARG A 65 13.12 -4.29 6.83
CA ARG A 65 12.29 -3.19 6.34
C ARG A 65 13.08 -1.93 5.97
N GLU A 66 14.40 -2.05 5.80
CA GLU A 66 15.21 -0.90 5.40
C GLU A 66 14.87 -0.46 3.96
N GLY A 67 14.38 0.78 3.84
CA GLY A 67 14.00 1.37 2.57
C GLY A 67 15.22 1.71 1.70
N VAL A 68 15.04 1.67 0.39
CA VAL A 68 16.12 1.78 -0.61
C VAL A 68 17.01 3.03 -0.44
N ARG A 69 16.45 4.18 -0.03
CA ARG A 69 17.23 5.40 0.20
C ARG A 69 18.22 5.24 1.35
N LYS A 70 17.78 4.65 2.46
CA LYS A 70 18.65 4.34 3.61
C LYS A 70 19.64 3.24 3.26
N LEU A 71 19.13 2.19 2.60
CA LEU A 71 19.91 1.05 2.11
C LEU A 71 21.12 1.47 1.25
N LYS A 72 20.97 2.47 0.36
CA LYS A 72 22.08 2.97 -0.47
C LYS A 72 23.19 3.63 0.36
N LYS A 73 22.83 4.30 1.46
CA LYS A 73 23.79 4.93 2.37
C LYS A 73 24.44 3.88 3.27
N SER A 74 23.64 2.96 3.82
CA SER A 74 24.14 1.91 4.70
C SER A 74 25.07 0.94 3.96
N LEU A 75 24.74 0.59 2.71
CA LEU A 75 25.49 -0.35 1.89
C LEU A 75 26.67 0.26 1.12
N HIS A 76 26.98 1.53 1.37
CA HIS A 76 28.02 2.23 0.61
C HIS A 76 29.37 1.52 0.72
N LYS A 77 29.75 1.08 1.94
CA LYS A 77 31.00 0.37 2.18
C LYS A 77 31.01 -1.01 1.52
N GLU A 78 29.93 -1.81 1.67
CA GLU A 78 29.85 -3.13 1.02
C GLU A 78 29.90 -3.02 -0.51
N PHE A 79 29.25 -2.01 -1.10
CA PHE A 79 29.31 -1.78 -2.54
C PHE A 79 30.70 -1.34 -3.01
N THR A 80 31.39 -0.46 -2.27
CA THR A 80 32.76 -0.06 -2.60
C THR A 80 33.71 -1.25 -2.53
N ASN A 81 33.63 -2.07 -1.48
CA ASN A 81 34.48 -3.26 -1.31
C ASN A 81 34.22 -4.31 -2.41
N ALA A 82 32.99 -4.42 -2.88
CA ALA A 82 32.62 -5.28 -4.00
C ALA A 82 32.93 -4.69 -5.39
N ASN A 83 33.56 -3.50 -5.46
CA ASN A 83 33.80 -2.74 -6.70
C ASN A 83 32.51 -2.47 -7.52
N LEU A 84 31.38 -2.29 -6.83
CA LEU A 84 30.07 -2.06 -7.42
C LEU A 84 29.70 -0.57 -7.41
N LYS A 85 29.80 0.09 -8.57
CA LYS A 85 29.34 1.48 -8.75
C LYS A 85 27.85 1.51 -9.08
N ILE A 86 27.00 1.70 -8.08
CA ILE A 86 25.53 1.66 -8.22
C ILE A 86 24.90 2.99 -7.79
N GLY A 87 24.17 3.60 -8.72
CA GLY A 87 23.37 4.78 -8.46
C GLY A 87 22.05 4.46 -7.73
N ARG A 88 21.39 5.51 -7.22
CA ARG A 88 20.07 5.37 -6.57
C ARG A 88 19.05 4.72 -7.51
N ASN A 89 18.91 5.23 -8.73
CA ASN A 89 17.90 4.74 -9.68
C ASN A 89 18.16 3.30 -10.13
N THR A 90 19.43 2.92 -10.30
CA THR A 90 19.79 1.54 -10.64
C THR A 90 19.42 0.60 -9.51
N LEU A 91 19.73 0.95 -8.25
CA LEU A 91 19.33 0.14 -7.10
C LEU A 91 17.80 -0.02 -7.01
N PHE A 92 17.04 1.07 -7.20
CA PHE A 92 15.58 1.00 -7.26
C PHE A 92 15.08 0.07 -8.37
N ASN A 93 15.65 0.15 -9.57
CA ASN A 93 15.23 -0.68 -10.71
C ASN A 93 15.54 -2.16 -10.47
N ILE A 94 16.71 -2.48 -9.93
CA ILE A 94 17.09 -3.86 -9.59
C ILE A 94 16.15 -4.42 -8.53
N LEU A 95 15.96 -3.69 -7.42
CA LEU A 95 15.08 -4.17 -6.35
C LEU A 95 13.62 -4.27 -6.80
N ARG A 96 13.16 -3.37 -7.67
CA ARG A 96 11.81 -3.46 -8.27
C ARG A 96 11.67 -4.69 -9.15
N LYS A 97 12.65 -4.95 -10.02
CA LYS A 97 12.66 -6.12 -10.91
C LYS A 97 12.58 -7.45 -10.15
N HIS A 98 13.15 -7.50 -8.95
CA HIS A 98 13.17 -8.68 -8.09
C HIS A 98 12.11 -8.67 -6.97
N ASN A 99 11.11 -7.77 -7.02
CA ASN A 99 10.08 -7.64 -5.97
C ASN A 99 10.65 -7.45 -4.55
N MET A 100 11.82 -6.83 -4.45
CA MET A 100 12.54 -6.54 -3.21
C MET A 100 12.33 -5.10 -2.75
N LEU A 101 11.26 -4.41 -3.15
CA LEU A 101 10.94 -3.10 -2.58
C LEU A 101 10.19 -3.29 -1.26
N THR A 102 10.55 -2.50 -0.25
CA THR A 102 9.81 -2.47 1.02
C THR A 102 8.45 -1.83 0.79
N LEU A 103 7.38 -2.59 0.98
CA LEU A 103 6.02 -2.08 0.89
C LEU A 103 5.69 -1.24 2.13
N ARG A 104 5.07 -0.08 1.92
CA ARG A 104 4.50 0.71 3.01
C ARG A 104 3.25 -0.03 3.50
N LYS A 105 3.23 -0.47 4.75
CA LYS A 105 2.00 -0.96 5.37
C LYS A 105 1.03 0.23 5.47
N LYS A 106 -0.19 0.08 4.95
CA LYS A 106 -1.27 1.03 5.24
C LYS A 106 -1.54 0.97 6.75
N PRO A 107 -1.58 2.10 7.47
CA PRO A 107 -2.00 2.07 8.87
C PRO A 107 -3.45 1.61 8.90
N THR A 108 -3.73 0.56 9.66
CA THR A 108 -5.08 0.08 9.94
C THR A 108 -5.25 0.10 11.44
N PHE A 109 -6.17 0.91 11.94
CA PHE A 109 -6.51 0.97 13.35
C PHE A 109 -7.82 0.20 13.56
N LYS A 110 -7.81 -0.78 14.46
CA LYS A 110 -9.04 -1.38 14.95
C LYS A 110 -9.44 -0.61 16.20
N THR A 111 -10.42 0.27 16.08
CA THR A 111 -10.93 1.08 17.20
C THR A 111 -11.88 0.30 18.11
N THR A 112 -12.47 -0.79 17.60
CA THR A 112 -13.43 -1.62 18.34
C THR A 112 -12.84 -2.99 18.64
N ASN A 113 -12.85 -3.38 19.92
CA ASN A 113 -12.56 -4.75 20.31
C ASN A 113 -13.83 -5.61 20.20
N SER A 114 -14.04 -6.26 19.06
CA SER A 114 -15.18 -7.18 18.87
C SER A 114 -15.04 -8.50 19.66
N MET A 115 -13.86 -8.78 20.21
CA MET A 115 -13.54 -9.95 21.03
C MET A 115 -13.55 -9.56 22.52
N HIS A 116 -14.67 -8.99 22.97
CA HIS A 116 -14.92 -8.70 24.38
C HIS A 116 -15.90 -9.71 25.00
N ARG A 117 -15.86 -9.85 26.32
CA ARG A 117 -16.76 -10.74 27.08
C ARG A 117 -18.16 -10.15 27.31
N PHE A 118 -18.38 -8.87 27.01
CA PHE A 118 -19.69 -8.23 27.19
C PHE A 118 -20.76 -8.82 26.26
N TYR A 119 -21.99 -8.81 26.75
CA TYR A 119 -23.17 -9.20 25.99
C TYR A 119 -23.29 -8.38 24.71
N LYS A 120 -23.66 -9.04 23.61
CA LYS A 120 -23.84 -8.42 22.29
C LYS A 120 -25.30 -8.53 21.90
N TYR A 121 -25.95 -7.39 21.73
CA TYR A 121 -27.30 -7.34 21.20
C TYR A 121 -27.31 -7.84 19.74
N LYS A 122 -28.33 -8.63 19.39
CA LYS A 122 -28.55 -9.06 18.01
C LYS A 122 -28.80 -7.82 17.15
N ASN A 123 -28.19 -7.78 15.96
CA ASN A 123 -28.46 -6.72 15.00
C ASN A 123 -29.87 -6.91 14.39
N ILE A 124 -30.88 -6.34 15.04
CA ILE A 124 -32.29 -6.41 14.62
C ILE A 124 -32.58 -5.55 13.39
N ILE A 125 -31.70 -4.62 13.02
CA ILE A 125 -31.89 -3.72 11.87
C ILE A 125 -31.32 -4.28 10.56
N LYS A 126 -30.65 -5.45 10.59
CA LYS A 126 -29.94 -6.01 9.43
C LYS A 126 -30.85 -6.22 8.21
N ASP A 127 -32.05 -6.74 8.44
CA ASP A 127 -33.02 -7.10 7.38
C ASP A 127 -34.24 -6.15 7.39
N LEU A 128 -34.19 -5.08 8.20
CA LEU A 128 -35.27 -4.11 8.31
C LEU A 128 -35.19 -3.08 7.19
N LYS A 129 -36.24 -3.01 6.37
CA LYS A 129 -36.39 -1.94 5.36
C LYS A 129 -36.97 -0.68 6.02
N VAL A 130 -36.16 0.37 6.09
CA VAL A 130 -36.56 1.68 6.64
C VAL A 130 -37.26 2.50 5.55
N ASN A 131 -38.57 2.74 5.71
CA ASN A 131 -39.42 3.35 4.68
C ASN A 131 -39.98 4.73 5.07
N LYS A 132 -39.85 5.13 6.33
CA LYS A 132 -40.33 6.45 6.81
C LYS A 132 -39.37 7.04 7.85
N PRO A 133 -39.38 8.37 8.05
CA PRO A 133 -38.63 9.01 9.13
C PRO A 133 -39.00 8.47 10.51
N ASN A 134 -38.08 8.59 11.47
CA ASN A 134 -38.24 8.23 12.88
C ASN A 134 -38.49 6.73 13.15
N GLN A 135 -38.13 5.85 12.20
CA GLN A 135 -38.16 4.39 12.42
C GLN A 135 -36.87 3.87 13.06
N VAL A 136 -35.72 4.38 12.60
CA VAL A 136 -34.41 3.96 13.08
C VAL A 136 -33.53 5.19 13.19
N TRP A 137 -32.95 5.38 14.36
CA TRP A 137 -31.95 6.41 14.60
C TRP A 137 -30.57 5.78 14.75
N VAL A 138 -29.56 6.48 14.21
CA VAL A 138 -28.15 6.12 14.35
C VAL A 138 -27.48 7.19 15.17
N SER A 139 -26.78 6.79 16.23
CA SER A 139 -25.97 7.67 17.05
C SER A 139 -24.50 7.54 16.70
N ASP A 140 -23.79 8.67 16.68
CA ASP A 140 -22.33 8.70 16.61
C ASP A 140 -21.79 9.73 17.61
N ILE A 141 -20.55 9.51 18.08
CA ILE A 141 -19.84 10.43 18.96
C ILE A 141 -18.49 10.72 18.32
N THR A 142 -18.24 11.99 18.06
CA THR A 142 -16.98 12.45 17.45
C THR A 142 -16.33 13.54 18.27
N TYR A 143 -15.04 13.77 18.07
CA TYR A 143 -14.30 14.84 18.72
C TYR A 143 -14.11 16.02 17.76
N ILE A 144 -14.34 17.22 18.27
CA ILE A 144 -14.08 18.47 17.55
C ILE A 144 -12.86 19.12 18.19
N ARG A 145 -11.84 19.39 17.36
CA ARG A 145 -10.65 20.13 17.80
C ARG A 145 -11.00 21.60 17.97
N THR A 146 -10.63 22.18 19.11
CA THR A 146 -10.76 23.61 19.40
C THR A 146 -9.38 24.21 19.75
N VAL A 147 -9.30 25.54 19.84
CA VAL A 147 -8.05 26.23 20.25
C VAL A 147 -7.62 25.83 21.66
N LYS A 148 -8.58 25.54 22.55
CA LYS A 148 -8.34 25.19 23.96
C LYS A 148 -8.24 23.68 24.22
N GLY A 149 -8.36 22.83 23.20
CA GLY A 149 -8.32 21.37 23.35
C GLY A 149 -9.27 20.64 22.41
N PHE A 150 -10.11 19.77 22.96
CA PHE A 150 -11.14 19.04 22.23
C PHE A 150 -12.47 19.09 22.97
N CYS A 151 -13.58 19.11 22.23
CA CYS A 151 -14.90 18.82 22.76
C CYS A 151 -15.48 17.58 22.06
N TYR A 152 -16.48 16.97 22.67
CA TYR A 152 -17.16 15.77 22.20
C TYR A 152 -18.54 16.14 21.70
N LEU A 153 -18.82 15.82 20.44
CA LEU A 153 -20.11 16.02 19.81
C LEU A 153 -20.82 14.66 19.72
N ALA A 154 -21.93 14.54 20.46
CA ALA A 154 -22.88 13.44 20.32
C ALA A 154 -23.95 13.83 19.30
N ILE A 155 -24.19 13.00 18.29
CA ILE A 155 -25.14 13.25 17.20
C ILE A 155 -26.08 12.06 17.09
N ILE A 156 -27.37 12.34 16.93
CA ILE A 156 -28.40 11.36 16.58
C ILE A 156 -28.99 11.75 15.24
N THR A 157 -28.87 10.83 14.28
CA THR A 157 -29.29 11.01 12.89
C THR A 157 -30.42 10.04 12.58
N ASP A 158 -31.49 10.53 11.95
CA ASP A 158 -32.53 9.67 11.41
C ASP A 158 -32.01 8.92 10.17
N LEU A 159 -32.14 7.60 10.16
CA LEU A 159 -31.54 6.75 9.14
C LEU A 159 -32.20 6.95 7.76
N TYR A 160 -33.49 7.27 7.73
CA TYR A 160 -34.25 7.48 6.49
C TYR A 160 -33.97 8.87 5.90
N SER A 161 -34.28 9.93 6.65
CA SER A 161 -34.20 11.31 6.15
C SER A 161 -32.78 11.88 6.16
N ARG A 162 -31.84 11.24 6.88
CA ARG A 162 -30.49 11.76 7.16
C ARG A 162 -30.46 13.06 7.96
N LYS A 163 -31.60 13.49 8.51
CA LYS A 163 -31.69 14.67 9.37
C LYS A 163 -31.04 14.39 10.72
N ILE A 164 -30.27 15.36 11.23
CA ILE A 164 -29.84 15.36 12.62
C ILE A 164 -31.04 15.74 13.48
N VAL A 165 -31.56 14.79 14.25
CA VAL A 165 -32.74 14.96 15.10
C VAL A 165 -32.36 15.36 16.52
N GLY A 166 -31.13 15.09 16.95
CA GLY A 166 -30.63 15.50 18.25
C GLY A 166 -29.11 15.61 18.27
N TYR A 167 -28.59 16.57 19.03
CA TYR A 167 -27.14 16.74 19.21
C TYR A 167 -26.80 17.44 20.52
N ASP A 168 -25.60 17.19 21.03
CA ASP A 168 -25.04 17.85 22.20
C ASP A 168 -23.53 17.97 22.10
N ILE A 169 -22.98 19.09 22.55
CA ILE A 169 -21.53 19.33 22.63
C ILE A 169 -21.16 19.35 24.10
N SER A 170 -20.22 18.49 24.48
CA SER A 170 -19.75 18.31 25.85
C SER A 170 -18.23 18.41 25.95
N ASN A 171 -17.72 18.84 27.11
CA ASN A 171 -16.28 18.85 27.39
C ASN A 171 -15.75 17.47 27.85
N SER A 172 -16.65 16.51 28.10
CA SER A 172 -16.36 15.16 28.56
C SER A 172 -17.07 14.12 27.68
N LEU A 173 -16.54 12.89 27.64
CA LEU A 173 -17.14 11.71 26.96
C LEU A 173 -18.20 11.03 27.85
N GLU A 174 -18.63 11.68 28.92
CA GLU A 174 -19.64 11.17 29.82
C GLU A 174 -21.00 10.95 29.14
N LEU A 175 -21.75 10.01 29.73
CA LEU A 175 -23.10 9.64 29.29
C LEU A 175 -24.06 10.85 29.21
N SER A 176 -23.85 11.87 30.05
CA SER A 176 -24.73 13.03 30.16
C SER A 176 -24.94 13.76 28.83
N GLY A 177 -23.90 13.90 28.00
CA GLY A 177 -24.01 14.52 26.67
C GLY A 177 -24.86 13.68 25.71
N CYS A 178 -24.68 12.37 25.73
CA CYS A 178 -25.47 11.44 24.90
C CYS A 178 -26.95 11.45 25.28
N VAL A 179 -27.25 11.48 26.58
CA VAL A 179 -28.64 11.55 27.09
C VAL A 179 -29.29 12.88 26.69
N ARG A 180 -28.58 14.00 26.77
CA ARG A 180 -29.12 15.29 26.30
C ARG A 180 -29.40 15.29 24.80
N ALA A 181 -28.52 14.72 23.98
CA ALA A 181 -28.76 14.57 22.55
C ALA A 181 -30.01 13.71 22.27
N LEU A 182 -30.19 12.61 23.02
CA LEU A 182 -31.36 11.72 22.90
C LEU A 182 -32.65 12.42 23.31
N ASN A 183 -32.65 13.14 24.43
CA ASN A 183 -33.83 13.88 24.88
C ASN A 183 -34.26 14.95 23.87
N LYS A 184 -33.30 15.63 23.23
CA LYS A 184 -33.59 16.55 22.12
C LYS A 184 -34.22 15.83 20.92
N ALA A 185 -33.70 14.66 20.53
CA ALA A 185 -34.28 13.86 19.45
C ALA A 185 -35.71 13.42 19.75
N LEU A 186 -35.98 12.95 20.97
CA LEU A 186 -37.31 12.55 21.42
C LEU A 186 -38.29 13.73 21.42
N TYR A 187 -37.85 14.91 21.85
CA TYR A 187 -38.67 16.12 21.82
C TYR A 187 -39.03 16.52 20.37
N GLN A 188 -38.05 16.53 19.46
CA GLN A 188 -38.29 16.85 18.04
C GLN A 188 -39.17 15.83 17.32
N ALA A 189 -39.21 14.57 17.76
CA ALA A 189 -40.00 13.53 17.13
C ALA A 189 -41.47 13.53 17.57
N LYS A 190 -41.79 14.19 18.70
CA LYS A 190 -43.16 14.34 19.21
C LYS A 190 -43.91 15.52 18.58
N ASN A 191 -43.18 16.51 18.07
CA ASN A 191 -43.70 17.68 17.35
C ASN A 191 -43.73 17.40 15.85
#